data_AF-A0AAD5N303-F1
#
_entry.id   AF-A0AAD5N303-F1
#
_cell.length_a   1.000
_cell.length_b   1.000
_cell.length_c   1.000
_cell.angle_alpha   90.00
_cell.angle_beta   90.00
_cell.angle_gamma   90.00
#
_symmetry.space_group_name_H-M   'P 1'
#
loop_
_entity.id
_entity.type
_entity.pdbx_description
1 polymer ?
#
loop_
_entity_poly.entity_id
_entity_poly.type
_entity_poly.pdbx_seq_one_letter_code
_entity_poly.pdbx_strand_id
1 'polypeptide(L)'
;MNHTNSFGIIRGLQFASFIVQYYGLVLDLLILGLRRASEIAGPPQCPNEFLTFQDIATETVHPIRLYCRYIDRIWIMFRFTADEARDLIQRYLTEHPDPNNENIVGYNNKKCWPRDARMRLMKHDVNLGRAVFWDIKNRLPRSVTTIEW
;
A
#
# COMPACT_ATOMS: atom_id res chain seq x y z
N MET A 1 22.20 28.83 15.74
CA MET A 1 22.35 27.57 16.51
C MET A 1 23.02 26.55 15.63
N ASN A 2 24.11 25.94 16.09
CA ASN A 2 24.87 24.93 15.34
C ASN A 2 24.63 23.56 15.96
N HIS A 3 24.43 22.54 15.14
CA HIS A 3 24.30 21.15 15.58
C HIS A 3 24.91 20.22 14.52
N THR A 4 25.30 19.02 14.94
CA THR A 4 25.75 17.95 14.04
C THR A 4 24.58 17.03 13.74
N ASN A 5 24.33 16.76 12.45
CA ASN A 5 23.28 15.82 12.05
C ASN A 5 23.76 14.37 12.22
N SER A 6 23.33 13.71 13.31
CA SER A 6 23.67 12.30 13.59
C SER A 6 22.61 11.30 13.11
N PHE A 7 21.43 11.75 12.66
CA PHE A 7 20.35 10.87 12.20
C PHE A 7 19.48 11.51 11.11
N GLY A 8 19.14 10.74 10.09
CA GLY A 8 18.35 11.19 8.94
C GLY A 8 19.21 11.70 7.79
N ILE A 9 18.57 11.96 6.64
CA ILE A 9 19.24 12.30 5.39
C ILE A 9 19.18 13.80 5.10
N ILE A 10 20.29 14.35 4.60
CA ILE A 10 20.34 15.70 4.04
C ILE A 10 19.83 15.66 2.60
N ARG A 11 18.58 16.11 2.39
CA ARG A 11 17.92 16.08 1.07
C ARG A 11 18.55 17.01 0.02
N GLY A 12 19.33 18.00 0.45
CA GLY A 12 19.99 18.97 -0.45
C GLY A 12 21.29 18.48 -1.08
N LEU A 13 21.77 17.28 -0.72
CA LEU A 13 22.93 16.67 -1.38
C LEU A 13 22.55 16.23 -2.81
N GLN A 14 23.46 16.43 -3.76
CA GLN A 14 23.23 16.12 -5.18
C GLN A 14 22.83 14.65 -5.41
N PHE A 15 23.35 13.73 -4.59
CA PHE A 15 23.07 12.29 -4.66
C PHE A 15 21.96 11.81 -3.72
N ALA A 16 21.29 12.71 -2.99
CA ALA A 16 20.24 12.34 -2.04
C ALA A 16 19.06 11.64 -2.73
N SER A 17 18.75 12.02 -3.98
CA SER A 17 17.69 11.40 -4.79
C SER A 17 17.91 9.90 -4.97
N PHE A 18 19.15 9.47 -5.25
CA PHE A 18 19.51 8.06 -5.38
C PHE A 18 19.29 7.29 -4.07
N ILE A 19 19.74 7.84 -2.95
CA ILE A 19 19.57 7.22 -1.63
C ILE A 19 18.09 7.06 -1.29
N VAL A 20 17.27 8.09 -1.52
CA VAL A 20 15.83 8.06 -1.25
C VAL A 20 15.13 6.99 -2.10
N GLN A 21 15.45 6.89 -3.39
CA GLN A 21 14.84 5.88 -4.26
C GLN A 21 15.27 4.46 -3.90
N TYR A 22 16.55 4.25 -3.58
CA TYR A 22 17.07 2.95 -3.16
C TYR A 22 16.49 2.51 -1.82
N TYR A 23 16.39 3.41 -0.85
CA TYR A 23 15.74 3.12 0.43
C TYR A 23 14.25 2.85 0.24
N GLY A 24 13.59 3.61 -0.64
CA GLY A 24 12.20 3.36 -1.05
C GLY A 24 12.01 1.96 -1.65
N LEU A 25 12.95 1.47 -2.47
CA LEU A 25 12.91 0.11 -3.00
C LEU A 25 12.94 -0.96 -1.89
N VAL A 26 13.73 -0.74 -0.83
CA VAL A 26 13.73 -1.64 0.34
C VAL A 26 12.33 -1.71 0.97
N LEU A 27 11.64 -0.57 1.10
CA LEU A 27 10.27 -0.52 1.60
C LEU A 27 9.28 -1.19 0.64
N ASP A 28 9.45 -1.00 -0.67
CA ASP A 28 8.62 -1.63 -1.69
C ASP A 28 8.69 -3.17 -1.58
N LEU A 29 9.88 -3.72 -1.32
CA LEU A 29 10.07 -5.16 -1.11
C LEU A 29 9.41 -5.66 0.19
N LEU A 30 9.40 -4.85 1.26
CA LEU A 30 8.68 -5.18 2.49
C LEU A 30 7.16 -5.20 2.27
N ILE A 31 6.64 -4.23 1.50
CA ILE A 31 5.20 -4.13 1.20
C ILE A 31 4.75 -5.26 0.28
N LEU A 32 5.48 -5.51 -0.82
CA LEU A 32 5.07 -6.48 -1.84
C LEU A 32 5.44 -7.92 -1.48
N GLY A 33 6.54 -8.12 -0.76
CA GLY A 33 7.20 -9.41 -0.64
C GLY A 33 7.96 -9.80 -1.92
N LEU A 34 9.01 -10.61 -1.78
CA LEU A 34 9.92 -10.94 -2.88
C LEU A 34 9.23 -11.60 -4.07
N ARG A 35 8.29 -12.51 -3.81
CA ARG A 35 7.55 -13.22 -4.86
C ARG A 35 6.76 -12.24 -5.72
N ARG A 36 5.90 -11.43 -5.12
CA ARG A 36 5.06 -10.52 -5.90
C ARG A 36 5.87 -9.40 -6.57
N ALA A 37 6.92 -8.92 -5.91
CA ALA A 37 7.85 -7.96 -6.51
C ALA A 37 8.53 -8.52 -7.77
N SER A 38 8.96 -9.79 -7.73
CA SER A 38 9.57 -10.44 -8.90
C SER A 38 8.59 -10.67 -10.06
N GLU A 39 7.33 -11.00 -9.76
CA GLU A 39 6.27 -11.14 -10.77
C GLU A 39 5.96 -9.80 -11.46
N ILE A 40 5.95 -8.69 -10.71
CA ILE A 40 5.76 -7.33 -11.25
C ILE A 40 6.96 -6.91 -12.09
N ALA A 41 8.19 -7.12 -11.61
CA ALA A 41 9.41 -6.72 -12.30
C ALA A 41 9.71 -7.57 -13.56
N GLY A 42 9.24 -8.82 -13.58
CA GLY A 42 9.58 -9.79 -14.62
C GLY A 42 10.97 -10.40 -14.45
N PRO A 43 11.35 -11.36 -15.32
CA PRO A 43 12.66 -12.00 -15.26
C PRO A 43 13.78 -10.99 -15.57
N PRO A 44 14.96 -11.07 -14.92
CA PRO A 44 16.04 -10.11 -15.12
C PRO A 44 16.54 -9.99 -16.56
N GLN A 45 16.40 -11.06 -17.36
CA GLN A 45 16.80 -11.11 -18.77
C GLN A 45 15.77 -10.43 -19.68
N CYS A 46 14.51 -10.34 -19.26
CA CYS A 46 13.40 -9.75 -20.01
C CYS A 46 12.41 -9.09 -19.04
N PRO A 47 12.78 -7.93 -18.45
CA PRO A 47 11.95 -7.28 -17.45
C PRO A 47 10.65 -6.77 -18.07
N ASN A 48 9.60 -6.71 -17.26
CA ASN A 48 8.30 -6.17 -17.67
C ASN A 48 8.35 -4.66 -17.81
N GLU A 49 7.52 -4.11 -18.69
CA GLU A 49 7.22 -2.69 -18.71
C GLU A 49 6.27 -2.30 -17.56
N PHE A 50 6.17 -1.01 -17.28
CA PHE A 50 5.30 -0.50 -16.24
C PHE A 50 3.83 -0.90 -16.46
N LEU A 51 3.20 -1.45 -15.41
CA LEU A 51 1.82 -1.96 -15.41
C LEU A 51 1.56 -3.11 -16.41
N THR A 52 2.59 -3.87 -16.76
CA THR A 52 2.46 -5.08 -17.57
C THR A 52 2.96 -6.31 -16.82
N PHE A 53 2.41 -7.47 -17.18
CA PHE A 53 2.84 -8.78 -16.72
C PHE A 53 3.16 -9.65 -17.94
N GLN A 54 3.91 -10.73 -17.72
CA GLN A 54 4.22 -11.71 -18.77
C GLN A 54 2.95 -12.40 -19.28
N ASP A 55 1.99 -12.69 -18.39
CA ASP A 55 0.75 -13.36 -18.75
C ASP A 55 -0.40 -13.04 -17.76
N ILE A 56 -1.61 -13.45 -18.12
CA ILE A 56 -2.82 -13.22 -17.32
C ILE A 56 -2.82 -14.06 -16.03
N ALA A 57 -2.16 -15.22 -16.03
CA ALA A 57 -2.12 -16.10 -14.86
C ALA A 57 -1.28 -15.48 -13.73
N THR A 58 -0.11 -14.92 -14.05
CA THR A 58 0.76 -14.16 -13.15
C THR A 58 0.11 -12.87 -12.68
N GLU A 59 -0.67 -12.20 -13.52
CA GLU A 59 -1.48 -11.07 -13.07
C GLU A 59 -2.52 -11.51 -12.02
N THR A 60 -3.19 -12.65 -12.28
CA THR A 60 -4.37 -13.09 -11.51
C THR A 60 -4.09 -13.87 -10.23
N VAL A 61 -2.88 -14.42 -10.08
CA VAL A 61 -2.49 -15.25 -8.93
C VAL A 61 -2.48 -14.51 -7.59
N HIS A 62 -2.41 -13.18 -7.57
CA HIS A 62 -2.26 -12.38 -6.36
C HIS A 62 -3.25 -11.20 -6.30
N PRO A 63 -3.75 -10.79 -5.11
CA PRO A 63 -4.69 -9.67 -5.01
C PRO A 63 -4.09 -8.32 -5.42
N ILE A 64 -2.82 -8.04 -5.10
CA ILE A 64 -2.11 -6.82 -5.55
C ILE A 64 -1.90 -6.90 -7.06
N ARG A 65 -2.58 -6.06 -7.84
CA ARG A 65 -2.48 -6.02 -9.31
C ARG A 65 -1.48 -5.00 -9.79
N LEU A 66 -1.58 -3.78 -9.30
CA LEU A 66 -0.73 -2.69 -9.72
C LEU A 66 -0.07 -2.05 -8.51
N TYR A 67 1.18 -1.66 -8.68
CA TYR A 67 1.97 -0.96 -7.67
C TYR A 67 2.72 0.19 -8.33
N CYS A 68 2.67 1.35 -7.70
CA CYS A 68 3.45 2.52 -8.12
C CYS A 68 3.92 3.26 -6.87
N ARG A 69 5.18 3.71 -6.89
CA ARG A 69 5.70 4.65 -5.90
C ARG A 69 6.31 5.85 -6.60
N TYR A 70 5.93 7.04 -6.14
CA TYR A 70 6.50 8.30 -6.59
C TYR A 70 7.09 9.00 -5.39
N ILE A 71 8.41 8.89 -5.26
CA ILE A 71 9.19 9.38 -4.12
C ILE A 71 8.71 8.71 -2.83
N ASP A 72 7.80 9.36 -2.09
CA ASP A 72 7.26 8.96 -0.79
C ASP A 72 5.78 8.55 -0.85
N ARG A 73 5.13 8.69 -2.02
CA ARG A 73 3.73 8.33 -2.22
C ARG A 73 3.60 6.97 -2.85
N ILE A 74 2.73 6.14 -2.30
CA ILE A 74 2.49 4.77 -2.74
C ILE A 74 1.05 4.64 -3.23
N TRP A 75 0.87 4.00 -4.38
CA TRP A 75 -0.43 3.62 -4.94
C TRP A 75 -0.44 2.13 -5.19
N ILE A 76 -1.46 1.46 -4.64
CA ILE A 76 -1.65 0.02 -4.78
C ILE A 76 -3.07 -0.23 -5.27
N MET A 77 -3.22 -1.02 -6.32
CA MET A 77 -4.52 -1.51 -6.78
C MET A 77 -4.68 -2.97 -6.37
N PHE A 78 -5.78 -3.28 -5.69
CA PHE A 78 -6.15 -4.63 -5.33
C PHE A 78 -7.33 -5.13 -6.15
N ARG A 79 -7.35 -6.43 -6.42
CA ARG A 79 -8.48 -7.17 -6.95
C ARG A 79 -8.72 -8.38 -6.05
N PHE A 80 -9.79 -8.31 -5.26
CA PHE A 80 -10.20 -9.41 -4.39
C PHE A 80 -11.36 -10.19 -5.00
N THR A 81 -11.38 -11.49 -4.73
CA THR A 81 -12.58 -12.31 -4.79
C THR A 81 -13.45 -12.08 -3.55
N ALA A 82 -14.70 -12.53 -3.58
CA ALA A 82 -15.61 -12.39 -2.43
C ALA A 82 -15.08 -13.12 -1.18
N ASP A 83 -14.41 -14.25 -1.36
CA ASP A 83 -13.89 -15.05 -0.26
C ASP A 83 -12.64 -14.42 0.36
N GLU A 84 -11.70 -13.94 -0.44
CA GLU A 84 -10.52 -13.21 0.05
C GLU A 84 -10.90 -11.93 0.79
N ALA A 85 -11.87 -11.16 0.25
CA ALA A 85 -12.35 -9.96 0.91
C ALA A 85 -13.00 -10.27 2.26
N ARG A 86 -13.80 -11.33 2.33
CA ARG A 86 -14.45 -11.77 3.57
C ARG A 86 -13.44 -12.22 4.61
N ASP A 87 -12.46 -13.03 4.22
CA ASP A 87 -11.39 -13.49 5.11
C ASP A 87 -10.56 -12.32 5.66
N LEU A 88 -10.16 -11.39 4.80
CA LEU A 88 -9.37 -10.22 5.21
C LEU A 88 -10.14 -9.33 6.19
N ILE A 89 -11.42 -9.06 5.91
CA ILE A 89 -12.29 -8.33 6.84
C ILE A 89 -12.42 -9.06 8.17
N GLN A 90 -12.59 -10.39 8.14
CA GLN A 90 -12.76 -11.18 9.36
C GLN A 90 -11.50 -11.13 10.23
N ARG A 91 -10.30 -11.27 9.63
CA ARG A 91 -9.03 -11.11 10.35
C ARG A 91 -8.90 -9.73 10.98
N TYR A 92 -9.21 -8.68 10.22
CA TYR A 92 -9.18 -7.31 10.74
C TYR A 92 -10.14 -7.10 11.93
N LEU A 93 -11.41 -7.52 11.80
CA LEU A 93 -12.42 -7.36 12.86
C LEU A 93 -12.16 -8.26 14.07
N THR A 94 -11.37 -9.33 13.92
CA THR A 94 -10.94 -10.16 15.05
C THR A 94 -9.96 -9.40 15.94
N GLU A 95 -9.04 -8.63 15.36
CA GLU A 95 -8.10 -7.79 16.13
C GLU A 95 -8.70 -6.45 16.55
N HIS A 96 -9.58 -5.89 15.73
CA HIS A 96 -10.19 -4.57 15.92
C HIS A 96 -11.73 -4.69 15.86
N PRO A 97 -12.38 -5.23 16.91
CA PRO A 97 -13.82 -5.42 16.92
C PRO A 97 -14.57 -4.08 16.88
N ASP A 98 -15.58 -3.98 16.01
CA ASP A 98 -16.45 -2.82 15.87
C ASP A 98 -17.93 -3.21 16.07
N PRO A 99 -18.39 -3.33 17.33
CA PRO A 99 -19.77 -3.69 17.64
C PRO A 99 -20.78 -2.57 17.30
N ASN A 100 -20.34 -1.31 17.27
CA ASN A 100 -21.20 -0.14 17.13
C ASN A 100 -21.32 0.37 15.67
N ASN A 101 -20.62 -0.25 14.72
CA ASN A 101 -20.51 0.22 13.32
C ASN A 101 -19.88 1.62 13.21
N GLU A 102 -18.94 1.94 14.10
CA GLU A 102 -18.25 3.23 14.14
C GLU A 102 -17.15 3.36 13.08
N ASN A 103 -16.81 2.28 12.37
CA ASN A 103 -15.79 2.31 11.32
C ASN A 103 -16.07 3.32 10.18
N ILE A 104 -17.34 3.71 9.99
CA ILE A 104 -17.74 4.76 9.02
C ILE A 104 -17.26 6.14 9.49
N VAL A 105 -17.19 6.36 10.80
CA VAL A 105 -16.69 7.60 11.39
C VAL A 105 -15.18 7.70 11.16
N GLY A 106 -14.72 8.86 10.70
CA GLY A 106 -13.30 9.07 10.37
C GLY A 106 -12.82 8.35 9.10
N TYR A 107 -13.73 7.84 8.25
CA TYR A 107 -13.36 7.34 6.94
C TYR A 107 -13.18 8.51 5.96
N ASN A 108 -11.94 8.78 5.57
CA ASN A 108 -11.59 9.88 4.68
C ASN A 108 -12.20 9.70 3.28
N ASN A 109 -12.74 10.77 2.70
CA ASN A 109 -13.36 10.75 1.37
C ASN A 109 -13.07 12.04 0.60
N LYS A 110 -13.05 11.97 -0.73
CA LYS A 110 -12.73 13.10 -1.60
C LYS A 110 -13.90 14.07 -1.68
N LYS A 111 -13.81 15.19 -0.94
CA LYS A 111 -14.85 16.24 -0.88
C LYS A 111 -14.90 17.15 -2.10
N CYS A 112 -13.93 17.06 -3.01
CA CYS A 112 -13.94 17.81 -4.27
C CYS A 112 -15.03 17.34 -5.24
N TRP A 113 -15.52 16.10 -5.09
CA TRP A 113 -16.56 15.54 -5.94
C TRP A 113 -17.97 15.73 -5.33
N PRO A 114 -19.01 15.84 -6.18
CA PRO A 114 -20.41 15.77 -5.78
C PRO A 114 -20.74 14.52 -4.95
N ARG A 115 -21.83 14.59 -4.16
CA ARG A 115 -22.17 13.54 -3.18
C ARG A 115 -22.47 12.18 -3.81
N ASP A 116 -23.01 12.20 -5.02
CA ASP A 116 -23.37 11.07 -5.86
C ASP A 116 -22.19 10.45 -6.59
N ALA A 117 -21.13 11.22 -6.85
CA ALA A 117 -19.93 10.78 -7.58
C ALA A 117 -18.80 10.26 -6.67
N ARG A 118 -18.84 10.53 -5.36
CA ARG A 118 -17.85 10.04 -4.39
C ARG A 118 -18.18 8.64 -3.88
N MET A 119 -17.18 7.98 -3.27
CA MET A 119 -17.33 6.65 -2.68
C MET A 119 -18.49 6.64 -1.68
N ARG A 120 -19.40 5.67 -1.82
CA ARG A 120 -20.47 5.40 -0.86
C ARG A 120 -19.89 4.64 0.32
N LEU A 121 -20.31 4.99 1.53
CA LEU A 121 -19.79 4.41 2.76
C LEU A 121 -20.66 3.23 3.21
N MET A 122 -20.56 2.11 2.50
CA MET A 122 -21.20 0.86 2.89
C MET A 122 -20.33 0.10 3.91
N LYS A 123 -20.96 -0.58 4.88
CA LYS A 123 -20.24 -1.30 5.95
C LYS A 123 -19.18 -2.28 5.40
N HIS A 124 -19.52 -3.06 4.38
CA HIS A 124 -18.60 -4.01 3.75
C HIS A 124 -17.37 -3.30 3.16
N ASP A 125 -17.58 -2.28 2.34
CA ASP A 125 -16.51 -1.54 1.64
C ASP A 125 -15.61 -0.77 2.62
N VAL A 126 -16.20 -0.16 3.63
CA VAL A 126 -15.49 0.56 4.70
C VAL A 126 -14.59 -0.39 5.49
N ASN A 127 -15.12 -1.55 5.89
CA ASN A 127 -14.35 -2.56 6.60
C ASN A 127 -13.25 -3.14 5.72
N LEU A 128 -13.52 -3.38 4.42
CA LEU A 128 -12.49 -3.82 3.48
C LEU A 128 -11.36 -2.80 3.34
N GLY A 129 -11.71 -1.51 3.19
CA GLY A 129 -10.71 -0.43 3.09
C GLY A 129 -9.82 -0.33 4.32
N ARG A 130 -10.41 -0.43 5.53
CA ARG A 130 -9.65 -0.46 6.79
C ARG A 130 -8.81 -1.72 6.94
N ALA A 131 -9.35 -2.88 6.57
CA ALA A 131 -8.64 -4.15 6.65
C ALA A 131 -7.43 -4.20 5.70
N VAL A 132 -7.57 -3.70 4.47
CA VAL A 132 -6.45 -3.57 3.52
C VAL A 132 -5.39 -2.62 4.06
N PHE A 133 -5.80 -1.47 4.60
CA PHE A 133 -4.86 -0.52 5.18
C PHE A 133 -4.12 -1.10 6.38
N TRP A 134 -4.83 -1.80 7.27
CA TRP A 134 -4.25 -2.51 8.42
C TRP A 134 -3.24 -3.57 7.98
N ASP A 135 -3.57 -4.40 6.99
CA ASP A 135 -2.66 -5.42 6.46
C ASP A 135 -1.37 -4.81 5.90
N ILE A 136 -1.47 -3.75 5.09
CA ILE A 136 -0.30 -3.05 4.54
C ILE A 136 0.51 -2.35 5.64
N LYS A 137 -0.16 -1.74 6.62
CA LYS A 137 0.51 -1.07 7.74
C LYS A 137 1.34 -2.04 8.56
N ASN A 138 0.87 -3.27 8.75
CA ASN A 138 1.57 -4.29 9.53
C ASN A 138 2.81 -4.86 8.82
N ARG A 139 2.96 -4.65 7.50
CA ARG A 139 4.18 -5.04 6.76
C ARG A 139 5.37 -4.11 7.01
N LEU A 140 5.13 -2.94 7.62
CA LEU A 140 6.15 -1.91 7.82
C LEU A 140 6.53 -1.79 9.31
N PRO A 141 7.79 -2.06 9.69
CA PRO A 141 8.26 -1.81 11.04
C PRO A 141 8.23 -0.31 11.38
N ARG A 142 7.62 0.06 12.51
CA ARG A 142 7.47 1.47 12.93
C ARG A 142 8.79 2.22 13.12
N SER A 143 9.90 1.51 13.37
CA SER A 143 11.24 2.10 13.47
C SER A 143 11.82 2.53 12.12
N VAL A 144 11.28 1.98 11.03
CA VAL A 144 11.74 2.23 9.65
C VAL A 144 10.87 3.32 9.01
N THR A 145 9.55 3.11 9.01
CA THR A 145 8.56 4.07 8.51
C THR A 145 7.18 3.75 9.10
N THR A 146 6.21 4.64 8.88
CA THR A 146 4.82 4.39 9.24
C THR A 146 3.90 4.95 8.17
N ILE A 147 2.70 4.38 8.08
CA ILE A 147 1.58 4.93 7.34
C ILE A 147 0.43 5.23 8.30
N GLU A 148 -0.16 6.40 8.13
CA GLU A 148 -1.27 6.91 8.93
C GLU A 148 -2.55 6.93 8.09
N TRP A 149 -3.69 6.80 8.77
CA TRP A 149 -5.02 6.67 8.17
C TRP A 149 -5.63 8.03 7.82
#